data_AF-A0A9E2CB78-F1
#
_entry.id   AF-A0A9E2CB78-F1
#
_cell.length_a   1.000
_cell.length_b   1.000
_cell.length_c   1.000
_cell.angle_alpha   90.00
_cell.angle_beta   90.00
_cell.angle_gamma   90.00
#
_symmetry.space_group_name_H-M   'P 1'
#
loop_
_entity.id
_entity.type
_entity.pdbx_description
1 polymer ?
#
loop_
_entity_poly.entity_id
_entity_poly.type
_entity_poly.pdbx_seq_one_letter_code
_entity_poly.pdbx_strand_id
1 'polypeptide(L)'
;MVRFYSMLCRKEKRFMLDNSLEEKKLKLAMASLIKAKQDLTVIEKLVDEEEIADEIIGFHTQQTAEKSIKAILIWKGIKFRKTHDLSELIDLCIDEGIVVPQEFMDIDELTPFAVEFRYDLFVEGEEEPFDRQESLNIAKKVWLWADSLLSVSKDNATINLSSLF
;
A
#
# COMPACT_ATOMS: atom_id res chain seq x y z
N MET A 1 -20.68 27.49 -36.11
CA MET A 1 -20.65 26.01 -36.01
C MET A 1 -19.27 25.41 -35.73
N VAL A 2 -18.20 25.82 -36.43
CA VAL A 2 -16.87 25.16 -36.34
C VAL A 2 -16.23 25.20 -34.94
N ARG A 3 -16.39 26.31 -34.20
CA ARG A 3 -15.85 26.45 -32.82
C ARG A 3 -16.48 25.46 -31.83
N PHE A 4 -17.77 25.16 -31.97
CA PHE A 4 -18.50 24.25 -31.07
C PHE A 4 -18.05 22.79 -31.25
N TYR A 5 -17.96 22.31 -32.50
CA TYR A 5 -17.43 20.98 -32.82
C TYR A 5 -15.97 20.80 -32.37
N SER A 6 -15.12 21.82 -32.54
CA SER A 6 -13.73 21.77 -32.06
C SER A 6 -13.63 21.66 -30.53
N MET A 7 -14.60 22.24 -29.81
CA MET A 7 -14.65 22.23 -28.35
C MET A 7 -15.21 20.90 -27.81
N LEU A 8 -16.18 20.32 -28.51
CA LEU A 8 -16.68 18.95 -28.28
C LEU A 8 -15.59 17.90 -28.48
N CYS A 9 -14.87 17.93 -29.61
CA CYS A 9 -13.72 17.03 -29.84
C CYS A 9 -12.61 17.20 -28.79
N ARG A 10 -12.36 18.42 -28.29
CA ARG A 10 -11.39 18.66 -27.22
C ARG A 10 -11.85 18.06 -25.89
N LYS A 11 -13.14 18.18 -25.55
CA LYS A 11 -13.70 17.59 -24.32
C LYS A 11 -13.68 16.06 -24.38
N GLU A 12 -14.07 15.46 -25.51
CA GLU A 12 -14.02 14.01 -25.71
C GLU A 12 -12.58 13.47 -25.65
N LYS A 13 -11.63 14.15 -26.30
CA LYS A 13 -10.22 13.75 -26.26
C LYS A 13 -9.61 13.88 -24.86
N ARG A 14 -10.00 14.91 -24.10
CA ARG A 14 -9.60 15.10 -22.69
C ARG A 14 -10.17 13.95 -21.83
N PHE A 15 -11.45 13.65 -21.99
CA PHE A 15 -12.11 12.54 -21.30
C PHE A 15 -11.46 11.19 -21.59
N MET A 16 -11.12 10.89 -22.85
CA MET A 16 -10.41 9.66 -23.21
C MET A 16 -9.00 9.58 -22.62
N LEU A 17 -8.26 10.70 -22.57
CA LEU A 17 -6.93 10.76 -21.95
C LEU A 17 -6.99 10.56 -20.44
N ASP A 18 -7.97 11.16 -19.76
CA ASP A 18 -8.16 11.06 -18.32
C ASP A 18 -8.51 9.60 -17.94
N ASN A 19 -9.42 8.94 -18.68
CA ASN A 19 -9.72 7.51 -18.50
C ASN A 19 -8.50 6.61 -18.71
N SER A 20 -7.68 6.90 -19.73
CA SER A 20 -6.46 6.12 -20.00
C SER A 20 -5.41 6.26 -18.89
N LEU A 21 -5.31 7.44 -18.27
CA LEU A 21 -4.41 7.68 -17.15
C LEU A 21 -4.88 6.95 -15.89
N GLU A 22 -6.18 6.97 -15.62
CA GLU A 22 -6.79 6.27 -14.48
C GLU A 22 -6.62 4.75 -14.58
N GLU A 23 -6.86 4.17 -15.76
CA GLU A 23 -6.60 2.75 -16.02
C GLU A 23 -5.12 2.38 -15.79
N LYS A 24 -4.20 3.24 -16.24
CA LYS A 24 -2.76 3.03 -16.04
C LYS A 24 -2.38 3.08 -14.55
N LYS A 25 -2.95 4.03 -13.78
CA LYS A 25 -2.74 4.11 -12.32
C LYS A 25 -3.26 2.86 -11.63
N LEU A 26 -4.49 2.43 -11.95
CA LEU A 26 -5.10 1.23 -11.37
C LEU A 26 -4.22 0.00 -11.62
N LYS A 27 -3.76 -0.19 -12.85
CA LYS A 27 -2.89 -1.31 -13.22
C LYS A 27 -1.58 -1.32 -12.42
N LEU A 28 -0.94 -0.16 -12.25
CA LEU A 28 0.30 -0.04 -11.47
C LEU A 28 0.05 -0.28 -9.97
N ALA A 29 -1.02 0.27 -9.44
CA ALA A 29 -1.43 0.09 -8.05
C ALA A 29 -1.71 -1.40 -7.75
N MET A 30 -2.47 -2.06 -8.62
CA MET A 30 -2.74 -3.50 -8.53
C MET A 30 -1.47 -4.34 -8.63
N ALA A 31 -0.55 -3.99 -9.53
CA ALA A 31 0.73 -4.69 -9.64
C ALA A 31 1.56 -4.58 -8.34
N SER A 32 1.50 -3.44 -7.65
CA SER A 32 2.12 -3.25 -6.33
C SER A 32 1.43 -4.12 -5.27
N LEU A 33 0.09 -4.11 -5.22
CA LEU A 33 -0.68 -4.87 -4.24
C LEU A 33 -0.55 -6.39 -4.41
N ILE A 34 -0.40 -6.88 -5.66
CA ILE A 34 -0.10 -8.29 -5.94
C ILE A 34 1.25 -8.68 -5.35
N LYS A 35 2.28 -7.84 -5.50
CA LYS A 35 3.59 -8.08 -4.88
C LYS A 35 3.50 -8.07 -3.36
N ALA A 36 2.76 -7.13 -2.78
CA ALA A 36 2.50 -7.10 -1.34
C ALA A 36 1.86 -8.41 -0.84
N LYS A 37 0.91 -8.98 -1.61
CA LYS A 37 0.30 -10.28 -1.28
C LYS A 37 1.30 -11.43 -1.39
N GLN A 38 2.22 -11.38 -2.34
CA GLN A 38 3.28 -12.39 -2.45
C GLN A 38 4.18 -12.39 -1.20
N ASP A 39 4.59 -11.21 -0.73
CA ASP A 39 5.34 -11.09 0.53
C ASP A 39 4.51 -11.61 1.72
N LEU A 40 3.23 -11.22 1.79
CA LEU A 40 2.34 -11.66 2.87
C LEU A 40 2.21 -13.19 2.89
N THR A 41 2.12 -13.83 1.73
CA THR A 41 2.06 -15.29 1.62
C THR A 41 3.35 -15.97 2.08
N VAL A 42 4.51 -15.32 2.02
CA VAL A 42 5.74 -15.84 2.64
C VAL A 42 5.58 -15.87 4.16
N ILE A 43 5.13 -14.75 4.75
CA ILE A 43 4.87 -14.66 6.19
C ILE A 43 3.85 -15.72 6.62
N GLU A 44 2.70 -15.80 5.94
CA GLU A 44 1.62 -16.76 6.22
C GLU A 44 2.08 -18.22 6.23
N LYS A 45 3.13 -18.56 5.48
CA LYS A 45 3.65 -19.93 5.38
C LYS A 45 4.79 -20.23 6.36
N LEU A 46 5.51 -19.21 6.80
CA LEU A 46 6.75 -19.38 7.54
C LEU A 46 6.67 -18.88 8.99
N VAL A 47 5.58 -18.22 9.38
CA VAL A 47 5.42 -17.60 10.71
C VAL A 47 5.63 -18.60 11.86
N ASP A 48 5.17 -19.84 11.70
CA ASP A 48 5.26 -20.90 12.72
C ASP A 48 6.55 -21.74 12.59
N GLU A 49 7.40 -21.47 11.60
CA GLU A 49 8.61 -22.26 11.32
C GLU A 49 9.78 -21.74 12.17
N GLU A 50 10.10 -22.44 13.26
CA GLU A 50 11.17 -22.05 14.21
C GLU A 50 12.57 -21.97 13.56
N GLU A 51 12.82 -22.71 12.47
CA GLU A 51 14.09 -22.68 11.74
C GLU A 51 14.28 -21.42 10.89
N ILE A 52 13.21 -20.68 10.62
CA ILE A 52 13.27 -19.43 9.86
C ILE A 52 13.67 -18.31 10.79
N ALA A 53 14.63 -17.49 10.37
CA ALA A 53 15.08 -16.35 11.16
C ALA A 53 14.02 -15.23 11.22
N ASP A 54 13.92 -14.54 12.35
CA ASP A 54 12.93 -13.48 12.60
C ASP A 54 13.06 -12.32 11.60
N GLU A 55 14.28 -12.05 11.14
CA GLU A 55 14.61 -11.04 10.15
C GLU A 55 13.94 -11.32 8.80
N ILE A 56 13.73 -12.60 8.45
CA ILE A 56 13.02 -12.98 7.22
C ILE A 56 11.53 -12.64 7.33
N ILE A 57 10.93 -12.95 8.48
CA ILE A 57 9.53 -12.62 8.78
C ILE A 57 9.34 -11.11 8.80
N GLY A 58 10.24 -10.38 9.44
CA GLY A 58 10.21 -8.92 9.47
C GLY A 58 10.41 -8.26 8.12
N PHE A 59 11.30 -8.81 7.30
CA PHE A 59 11.54 -8.28 5.95
C PHE A 59 10.29 -8.36 5.09
N HIS A 60 9.64 -9.52 5.08
CA HIS A 60 8.40 -9.66 4.32
C HIS A 60 7.26 -8.84 4.93
N THR A 61 7.22 -8.65 6.25
CA THR A 61 6.25 -7.78 6.94
C THR A 61 6.37 -6.33 6.46
N GLN A 62 7.56 -5.76 6.51
CA GLN A 62 7.82 -4.39 6.04
C GLN A 62 7.51 -4.26 4.54
N GLN A 63 7.89 -5.25 3.73
CA GLN A 63 7.63 -5.24 2.28
C GLN A 63 6.13 -5.31 1.95
N THR A 64 5.35 -6.11 2.68
CA THR A 64 3.89 -6.13 2.55
C THR A 64 3.31 -4.77 2.87
N ALA A 65 3.71 -4.15 3.98
CA ALA A 65 3.20 -2.83 4.38
C ALA A 65 3.56 -1.76 3.34
N GLU A 66 4.85 -1.64 2.99
CA GLU A 66 5.36 -0.64 2.05
C GLU A 66 4.66 -0.71 0.69
N LYS A 67 4.56 -1.91 0.11
CA LYS A 67 3.96 -2.11 -1.21
C LYS A 67 2.46 -1.89 -1.20
N SER A 68 1.79 -2.16 -0.08
CA SER A 68 0.35 -1.90 0.10
C SER A 68 0.07 -0.40 0.18
N ILE A 69 0.82 0.34 1.00
CA ILE A 69 0.68 1.81 1.11
C ILE A 69 1.02 2.48 -0.22
N LYS A 70 2.10 2.06 -0.88
CA LYS A 70 2.47 2.55 -2.22
C LYS A 70 1.39 2.26 -3.26
N ALA A 71 0.66 1.14 -3.16
CA ALA A 71 -0.48 0.87 -4.05
C ALA A 71 -1.57 1.94 -3.91
N ILE A 72 -1.90 2.34 -2.68
CA ILE A 72 -2.87 3.40 -2.40
C ILE A 72 -2.39 4.74 -3.00
N LEU A 73 -1.14 5.13 -2.74
CA LEU A 73 -0.56 6.38 -3.24
C LEU A 73 -0.53 6.42 -4.78
N ILE A 74 -0.13 5.32 -5.43
CA ILE A 74 -0.15 5.19 -6.90
C ILE A 74 -1.57 5.38 -7.43
N TRP A 75 -2.55 4.73 -6.81
CA TRP A 75 -3.94 4.81 -7.22
C TRP A 75 -4.47 6.25 -7.13
N LYS A 76 -4.18 6.94 -6.02
CA LYS A 76 -4.50 8.37 -5.84
C LYS A 76 -3.68 9.30 -6.72
N GLY A 77 -2.61 8.81 -7.36
CA GLY A 77 -1.73 9.61 -8.20
C GLY A 77 -0.79 10.52 -7.41
N ILE A 78 -0.57 10.20 -6.13
CA ILE A 78 0.34 10.91 -5.23
C ILE A 78 1.76 10.44 -5.50
N LYS A 79 2.69 11.38 -5.63
CA LYS A 79 4.11 11.06 -5.79
C LYS A 79 4.75 10.93 -4.42
N PHE A 80 5.53 9.87 -4.24
CA PHE A 80 6.34 9.64 -3.05
C PHE A 80 7.81 9.49 -3.43
N ARG A 81 8.70 9.80 -2.49
CA ARG A 81 10.14 9.54 -2.65
C ARG A 81 10.42 8.04 -2.54
N LYS A 82 11.56 7.60 -3.08
CA LYS A 82 12.04 6.25 -2.80
C LYS A 82 12.59 6.21 -1.37
N THR A 83 11.67 6.00 -0.43
CA THR A 83 11.90 5.79 0.99
C THR A 83 11.40 4.40 1.37
N HIS A 84 12.02 3.82 2.39
CA HIS A 84 11.62 2.57 3.06
C HIS A 84 11.00 2.84 4.43
N ASP A 85 10.83 4.11 4.78
CA ASP A 85 10.19 4.61 5.99
C ASP A 85 8.66 4.50 5.83
N LEU A 86 8.00 3.70 6.68
CA LEU A 86 6.56 3.52 6.59
C LEU A 86 5.82 4.73 7.18
N SER A 87 6.37 5.38 8.22
CA SER A 87 5.79 6.61 8.77
C SER A 87 5.74 7.72 7.74
N GLU A 88 6.80 7.93 6.95
CA GLU A 88 6.78 8.94 5.86
C GLU A 88 5.66 8.65 4.84
N LEU A 89 5.39 7.38 4.55
CA LEU A 89 4.32 7.00 3.63
C LEU A 89 2.92 7.17 4.24
N ILE A 90 2.77 6.90 5.55
CA ILE A 90 1.52 7.11 6.29
C ILE A 90 1.22 8.60 6.43
N ASP A 91 2.19 9.41 6.84
CA ASP A 91 2.07 10.87 6.93
C ASP A 91 1.64 11.46 5.58
N LEU A 92 2.26 11.00 4.49
CA LEU A 92 1.87 11.42 3.15
C LEU A 92 0.42 11.01 2.79
N CYS A 93 -0.06 9.88 3.31
CA CYS A 93 -1.46 9.51 3.12
C CYS A 93 -2.39 10.48 3.86
N ILE A 94 -2.05 10.83 5.10
CA ILE A 94 -2.82 11.76 5.93
C ILE A 94 -2.84 13.16 5.31
N ASP A 95 -1.69 13.66 4.88
CA ASP A 95 -1.53 14.98 4.25
C ASP A 95 -2.39 15.13 2.98
N GLU A 96 -2.57 14.03 2.25
CA GLU A 96 -3.38 13.98 1.02
C GLU A 96 -4.86 13.59 1.29
N GLY A 97 -5.26 13.55 2.57
CA GLY A 97 -6.64 13.33 3.00
C GLY A 97 -7.14 11.89 2.88
N ILE A 98 -6.23 10.91 2.81
CA ILE A 98 -6.58 9.49 2.89
C ILE A 98 -6.83 9.16 4.37
N VAL A 99 -7.98 8.54 4.65
CA VAL A 99 -8.30 8.08 6.01
C VAL A 99 -7.45 6.85 6.33
N VAL A 100 -6.46 7.04 7.21
CA VAL A 100 -5.61 5.98 7.74
C VAL A 100 -6.19 5.45 9.05
N PRO A 101 -6.30 4.12 9.22
CA PRO A 101 -6.64 3.52 10.51
C PRO A 101 -5.66 3.93 11.62
N GLN A 102 -6.18 4.28 12.80
CA GLN A 102 -5.36 4.76 13.93
C GLN A 102 -4.29 3.75 14.37
N GLU A 103 -4.54 2.46 14.16
CA GLU A 103 -3.58 1.39 14.46
C GLU A 103 -2.30 1.43 13.59
N PHE A 104 -2.24 2.26 12.54
CA PHE A 104 -1.05 2.41 11.69
C PHE A 104 -0.25 3.70 11.96
N MET A 105 -0.62 4.48 12.98
CA MET A 105 0.08 5.74 13.29
C MET A 105 1.53 5.49 13.72
N ASP A 106 1.78 4.39 14.42
CA ASP A 106 3.11 3.99 14.89
C ASP A 106 3.62 2.76 14.14
N ILE A 107 3.29 2.65 12.84
CA ILE A 107 3.53 1.44 12.05
C ILE A 107 5.01 1.02 11.99
N ASP A 108 5.95 1.97 12.10
CA ASP A 108 7.37 1.60 12.16
C ASP A 108 7.66 0.81 13.43
N GLU A 109 7.14 1.22 14.60
CA GLU A 109 7.29 0.49 15.87
C GLU A 109 6.65 -0.91 15.84
N LEU A 110 5.69 -1.09 14.94
CA LEU A 110 5.00 -2.34 14.70
C LEU A 110 5.77 -3.25 13.73
N THR A 111 6.85 -2.77 13.11
CA THR A 111 7.70 -3.59 12.23
C THR A 111 8.98 -4.07 12.91
N PRO A 112 9.52 -5.23 12.49
CA PRO A 112 10.63 -5.85 13.24
C PRO A 112 11.95 -5.12 13.00
N PHE A 113 12.05 -4.37 11.91
CA PHE A 113 13.20 -3.51 11.63
C PHE A 113 13.31 -2.30 12.58
N ALA A 114 12.19 -1.77 13.10
CA ALA A 114 12.28 -0.79 14.17
C ALA A 114 12.75 -1.41 15.49
N VAL A 115 12.46 -2.70 15.68
CA VAL A 115 12.99 -3.48 16.81
C VAL A 115 14.48 -3.79 16.60
N GLU A 116 14.95 -4.10 15.38
CA GLU A 116 16.38 -4.28 15.07
C GLU A 116 17.20 -3.01 15.36
N PHE A 117 16.67 -1.83 15.03
CA PHE A 117 17.27 -0.55 15.46
C PHE A 117 17.29 -0.38 16.99
N ARG A 118 16.34 -0.98 17.73
CA ARG A 118 16.39 -1.05 19.19
C ARG A 118 17.50 -2.03 19.63
N TYR A 119 17.62 -3.21 19.01
CA TYR A 119 18.65 -4.21 19.33
C TYR A 119 20.08 -3.67 19.20
N ASP A 120 20.37 -2.83 18.19
CA ASP A 120 21.68 -2.18 18.03
C ASP A 120 21.98 -1.13 19.12
N LEU A 121 20.97 -0.66 19.86
CA LEU A 121 21.06 0.43 20.84
C LEU A 121 20.91 -0.01 22.30
N PHE A 122 20.42 -1.22 22.58
CA PHE A 122 20.23 -1.73 23.95
C PHE A 122 21.38 -2.61 24.44
N VAL A 123 21.70 -2.47 25.74
CA VAL A 123 22.65 -3.29 26.49
C VAL A 123 21.97 -4.62 26.86
N GLU A 124 22.71 -5.73 26.77
CA GLU A 124 22.25 -7.10 27.11
C GLU A 124 21.29 -7.15 28.33
N GLY A 125 20.09 -7.70 28.14
CA GLY A 125 19.26 -8.21 29.25
C GLY A 125 17.80 -7.72 29.38
N GLU A 126 17.33 -6.81 28.54
CA GLU A 126 15.93 -6.33 28.52
C GLU A 126 15.32 -6.46 27.11
N GLU A 127 15.37 -7.66 26.53
CA GLU A 127 14.89 -7.94 25.18
C GLU A 127 13.39 -8.30 25.20
N GLU A 128 12.53 -7.46 24.60
CA GLU A 128 11.21 -7.95 24.21
C GLU A 128 11.36 -8.86 22.98
N PRO A 129 10.89 -10.11 23.03
CA PRO A 129 11.05 -11.04 21.93
C PRO A 129 10.25 -10.59 20.71
N PHE A 130 10.77 -10.90 19.52
CA PHE A 130 10.08 -10.60 18.28
C PHE A 130 8.73 -11.34 18.18
N ASP A 131 7.63 -10.60 18.10
CA ASP A 131 6.30 -11.18 17.92
C ASP A 131 5.98 -11.40 16.42
N ARG A 132 6.24 -12.65 15.99
CA ARG A 132 5.94 -13.11 14.63
C ARG A 132 4.46 -13.03 14.29
N GLN A 133 3.59 -13.34 15.25
CA GLN A 133 2.16 -13.43 15.01
C GLN A 133 1.56 -12.03 14.89
N GLU A 134 2.04 -11.08 15.67
CA GLU A 134 1.64 -9.69 15.55
C GLU A 134 2.11 -9.08 14.24
N SER A 135 3.34 -9.38 13.81
CA SER A 135 3.86 -8.96 12.50
C SER A 135 2.98 -9.44 11.34
N LEU A 136 2.55 -10.70 11.39
CA LEU A 136 1.59 -11.25 10.43
C LEU A 136 0.24 -10.51 10.48
N ASN A 137 -0.25 -10.18 11.67
CA ASN A 137 -1.52 -9.47 11.84
C ASN A 137 -1.46 -8.08 11.21
N ILE A 138 -0.40 -7.32 11.48
CA ILE A 138 -0.18 -5.98 10.93
C ILE A 138 -0.08 -6.04 9.40
N ALA A 139 0.75 -6.95 8.87
CA ALA A 139 0.89 -7.14 7.43
C ALA A 139 -0.46 -7.44 6.75
N LYS A 140 -1.28 -8.32 7.35
CA LYS A 140 -2.64 -8.61 6.87
C LYS A 140 -3.55 -7.39 6.89
N LYS A 141 -3.57 -6.64 8.00
CA LYS A 141 -4.41 -5.46 8.17
C LYS A 141 -4.09 -4.37 7.15
N VAL A 142 -2.81 -4.07 6.95
CA VAL A 142 -2.36 -3.05 5.98
C VAL A 142 -2.69 -3.48 4.55
N TRP A 143 -2.50 -4.77 4.22
CA TRP A 143 -2.87 -5.30 2.92
C TRP A 143 -4.39 -5.21 2.66
N LEU A 144 -5.21 -5.60 3.64
CA LEU A 144 -6.68 -5.52 3.56
C LEU A 144 -7.17 -4.07 3.43
N TRP A 145 -6.55 -3.14 4.15
CA TRP A 145 -6.85 -1.72 4.04
C TRP A 145 -6.59 -1.23 2.61
N ALA A 146 -5.42 -1.52 2.04
CA ALA A 146 -5.11 -1.17 0.66
C ALA A 146 -6.08 -1.82 -0.34
N ASP A 147 -6.35 -3.12 -0.20
CA ASP A 147 -7.28 -3.83 -1.09
C ASP A 147 -8.69 -3.24 -1.05
N SER A 148 -9.20 -2.88 0.14
CA SER A 148 -10.53 -2.28 0.28
C SER A 148 -10.67 -0.97 -0.50
N LEU A 149 -9.63 -0.12 -0.51
CA LEU A 149 -9.64 1.16 -1.23
C LEU A 149 -9.56 0.98 -2.75
N LEU A 150 -8.82 -0.03 -3.22
CA LEU A 150 -8.69 -0.34 -4.64
C LEU A 150 -9.91 -1.10 -5.18
N SER A 151 -10.55 -1.96 -4.39
CA SER A 151 -11.73 -2.74 -4.78
C SER A 151 -12.97 -1.86 -4.97
N VAL A 152 -13.22 -0.89 -4.07
CA VAL A 152 -14.30 0.12 -4.25
C VAL A 152 -14.14 0.88 -5.58
N SER A 153 -12.90 1.08 -6.00
CA SER A 153 -12.59 1.83 -7.21
C SER A 153 -12.80 1.02 -8.50
N LYS A 154 -12.60 -0.30 -8.45
CA LYS A 154 -12.96 -1.20 -9.57
C LYS A 154 -14.45 -1.18 -9.85
N ASP A 155 -15.26 -1.22 -8.80
CA ASP A 155 -16.71 -1.27 -8.93
C ASP A 155 -17.23 0.05 -9.53
N ASN A 156 -16.71 1.19 -9.08
CA ASN A 156 -17.06 2.50 -9.63
C ASN A 156 -16.61 2.70 -11.09
N ALA A 157 -15.43 2.20 -11.46
CA ALA A 157 -14.96 2.25 -12.85
C ALA A 157 -15.83 1.39 -13.78
N THR A 158 -16.29 0.24 -13.29
CA THR A 158 -17.18 -0.67 -14.03
C THR A 158 -18.57 -0.05 -14.21
N ILE A 159 -19.10 0.59 -13.16
CA ILE A 159 -20.40 1.29 -13.21
C ILE A 159 -20.37 2.47 -14.19
N ASN A 160 -19.33 3.32 -14.15
CA ASN A 160 -19.23 4.48 -15.03
C ASN A 160 -19.21 4.09 -16.52
N LEU A 161 -18.51 3.01 -16.90
CA LEU A 161 -18.49 2.51 -18.28
C LEU A 161 -19.86 1.99 -18.73
N SER A 162 -20.62 1.34 -17.86
CA SER A 162 -21.97 0.86 -18.18
C SER A 162 -23.02 1.97 -18.26
N SER A 163 -22.79 3.11 -17.60
CA SER A 163 -23.68 4.28 -17.60
C SER A 163 -23.46 5.26 -18.77
N LEU A 164 -22.42 5.01 -19.58
CA LEU A 164 -22.01 5.83 -20.74
C LEU A 164 -22.47 5.25 -22.08
N PHE A 165 -23.18 4.11 -22.08
CA PHE A 165 -23.86 3.50 -23.23
C PHE A 165 -25.37 3.49 -23.00
#